data_AF-A0A9C8L7L6-F1
#
_entry.id   AF-A0A9C8L7L6-F1
#
_cell.length_a   1.000
_cell.length_b   1.000
_cell.length_c   1.000
_cell.angle_alpha   90.00
_cell.angle_beta   90.00
_cell.angle_gamma   90.00
#
_symmetry.space_group_name_H-M   'P 1'
#
loop_
_entity.id
_entity.type
_entity.pdbx_description
1 polymer ?
#
loop_
_entity_poly.entity_id
_entity_poly.type
_entity_poly.pdbx_seq_one_letter_code
_entity_poly.pdbx_strand_id
1 'polypeptide(L)'
;MDRSLLRLARSRWSRLFLGWMMSHVSFAIPVERLRDTETLMAFHHPHPCHDVHILLVPKRPFGSLMEVPLEATDFLHDLLETVQLLVRQYELEERGYRLIVNGGDYQEVPHLHFHLVADPQETDDQIS
;
A
#
# COMPACT_ATOMS: atom_id res chain seq x y z
N MET A 1 19.78 -16.83 -15.49
CA MET A 1 19.80 -16.00 -14.27
C MET A 1 20.34 -16.87 -13.14
N ASP A 2 21.47 -16.50 -12.54
CA ASP A 2 22.23 -17.35 -11.62
C ASP A 2 21.46 -17.61 -10.30
N ARG A 3 21.30 -18.89 -9.93
CA ARG A 3 20.55 -19.34 -8.73
C ARG A 3 21.25 -18.96 -7.43
N SER A 4 22.53 -18.59 -7.48
CA SER A 4 23.32 -18.11 -6.35
C SER A 4 22.92 -16.68 -5.91
N LEU A 5 22.64 -15.79 -6.87
CA LEU A 5 22.17 -14.42 -6.64
C LEU A 5 20.78 -14.38 -5.98
N LEU A 6 19.89 -15.30 -6.39
CA LEU A 6 18.55 -15.45 -5.79
C LEU A 6 18.58 -15.92 -4.32
N ARG A 7 19.63 -16.64 -3.89
CA ARG A 7 19.79 -17.05 -2.48
C ARG A 7 20.30 -15.91 -1.61
N LEU A 8 21.19 -15.06 -2.12
CA LEU A 8 21.64 -13.86 -1.41
C LEU A 8 20.50 -12.86 -1.20
N ALA A 9 19.64 -12.68 -2.21
CA ALA A 9 18.45 -11.83 -2.11
C ALA A 9 17.49 -12.27 -0.98
N ARG A 10 17.46 -13.57 -0.64
CA ARG A 10 16.60 -14.16 0.40
C ARG A 10 17.23 -14.26 1.80
N SER A 11 18.46 -13.77 1.99
CA SER A 11 19.13 -13.85 3.29
C SER A 11 18.40 -13.01 4.37
N ARG A 12 18.49 -13.41 5.64
CA ARG A 12 17.94 -12.60 6.75
C ARG A 12 18.60 -11.23 6.82
N TRP A 13 19.88 -11.14 6.48
CA TRP A 13 20.65 -9.91 6.47
C TRP A 13 20.24 -8.95 5.35
N SER A 14 19.93 -9.44 4.15
CA SER A 14 19.40 -8.61 3.07
C SER A 14 18.01 -8.07 3.39
N ARG A 15 17.15 -8.86 4.05
CA ARG A 15 15.84 -8.40 4.53
C ARG A 15 15.94 -7.36 5.65
N LEU A 16 16.87 -7.55 6.58
CA LEU A 16 17.12 -6.57 7.65
C LEU A 16 17.73 -5.29 7.09
N PHE A 17 18.64 -5.39 6.12
CA PHE A 17 19.22 -4.22 5.44
C PHE A 17 18.20 -3.50 4.56
N LEU A 18 17.36 -4.22 3.78
CA LEU A 18 16.26 -3.62 3.02
C LEU A 18 15.20 -3.02 3.93
N GLY A 19 14.86 -3.67 5.06
CA GLY A 19 13.91 -3.13 6.02
C GLY A 19 14.46 -1.89 6.73
N TRP A 20 15.74 -1.89 7.09
CA TRP A 20 16.44 -0.72 7.63
C TRP A 20 16.53 0.39 6.58
N MET A 21 16.89 0.07 5.34
CA MET A 21 16.93 1.02 4.23
C MET A 21 15.54 1.57 3.93
N MET A 22 14.49 0.75 3.84
CA MET A 22 13.12 1.23 3.62
C MET A 22 12.64 2.09 4.80
N SER A 23 12.92 1.71 6.05
CA SER A 23 12.59 2.54 7.21
C SER A 23 13.37 3.85 7.30
N HIS A 24 14.52 3.99 6.62
CA HIS A 24 15.37 5.17 6.66
C HIS A 24 15.50 5.94 5.32
N VAL A 25 15.02 5.37 4.21
CA VAL A 25 15.16 5.91 2.84
C VAL A 25 13.80 6.09 2.16
N SER A 26 12.72 5.44 2.61
CA SER A 26 11.39 5.52 1.97
C SER A 26 10.64 6.84 2.16
N PHE A 27 11.35 7.93 2.43
CA PHE A 27 10.81 9.29 2.41
C PHE A 27 11.49 10.20 1.39
N ALA A 28 12.42 9.66 0.57
CA ALA A 28 13.16 10.43 -0.43
C ALA A 28 12.63 10.29 -1.86
N ILE A 29 11.48 9.65 -2.07
CA ILE A 29 10.80 9.64 -3.37
C ILE A 29 9.80 10.80 -3.37
N PRO A 30 9.94 11.80 -4.24
CA PRO A 30 8.94 12.86 -4.41
C PRO A 30 7.70 12.27 -5.06
N VAL A 31 6.86 11.62 -4.26
CA VAL A 31 5.50 11.23 -4.64
C VAL A 31 4.55 12.34 -4.24
N GLU A 32 3.66 12.71 -5.16
CA GLU A 32 2.53 13.58 -4.84
C GLU A 32 1.64 12.85 -3.83
N ARG A 33 1.53 13.43 -2.63
CA ARG A 33 0.79 12.84 -1.52
C ARG A 33 -0.68 13.21 -1.66
N LEU A 34 -1.53 12.20 -1.74
CA LEU A 34 -2.99 12.35 -1.69
C LEU A 34 -3.46 12.63 -0.25
N ARG A 35 -2.77 12.02 0.73
CA ARG A 35 -2.99 12.24 2.15
C ARG A 35 -1.67 12.09 2.90
N ASP A 36 -1.48 12.91 3.92
CA ASP A 36 -0.35 12.85 4.84
C ASP A 36 -0.87 13.19 6.24
N THR A 37 -1.09 12.18 7.07
CA THR A 37 -1.57 12.33 8.46
C THR A 37 -0.40 12.18 9.43
N GLU A 38 -0.64 12.16 10.74
CA GLU A 38 0.43 11.91 11.70
C GLU A 38 1.00 10.48 11.59
N THR A 39 0.17 9.49 11.24
CA THR A 39 0.56 8.07 11.27
C THR A 39 0.56 7.36 9.91
N LEU A 40 -0.02 7.96 8.87
CA LEU A 40 -0.27 7.36 7.57
C LEU A 40 0.12 8.31 6.43
N MET A 41 0.54 7.75 5.31
CA MET A 41 0.64 8.46 4.04
C MET A 41 -0.13 7.70 2.96
N ALA A 42 -0.80 8.43 2.06
CA ALA A 42 -1.40 7.86 0.86
C ALA A 42 -0.91 8.55 -0.40
N PHE A 43 -0.63 7.78 -1.45
CA PHE A 43 -0.12 8.27 -2.73
C PHE A 43 -0.44 7.28 -3.87
N HIS A 44 -0.42 7.74 -5.11
CA HIS A 44 -0.64 6.88 -6.26
C HIS A 44 0.43 5.81 -6.40
N HIS A 45 0.03 4.58 -6.71
CA HIS A 45 0.97 3.51 -7.02
C HIS A 45 1.82 3.92 -8.24
N PRO A 46 3.16 3.81 -8.18
CA PRO A 46 4.04 4.30 -9.27
C PRO A 46 3.90 3.51 -10.57
N HIS A 47 3.41 2.27 -10.49
CA HIS A 47 3.13 1.39 -11.63
C HIS A 47 1.70 0.84 -11.51
N PRO A 48 0.66 1.64 -11.77
CA PRO A 48 -0.71 1.27 -11.46
C PRO A 48 -1.23 0.18 -12.40
N CYS A 49 -1.79 -0.90 -11.83
CA CYS A 49 -2.52 -1.95 -12.56
C CYS A 49 -4.04 -1.70 -12.69
N HIS A 50 -4.55 -0.63 -12.06
CA HIS A 50 -5.96 -0.27 -12.01
C HIS A 50 -6.07 1.25 -12.24
N ASP A 51 -7.24 1.72 -12.71
CA ASP A 51 -7.52 3.14 -12.93
C ASP A 51 -7.29 3.97 -11.66
N VAL A 52 -7.88 3.49 -10.56
CA VAL A 52 -7.51 3.95 -9.22
C VAL A 52 -6.62 2.88 -8.64
N HIS A 53 -5.38 3.24 -8.33
CA HIS A 53 -4.47 2.40 -7.55
C HIS A 53 -3.68 3.29 -6.60
N ILE A 54 -4.10 3.31 -5.35
CA ILE A 54 -3.53 4.15 -4.29
C ILE A 54 -2.92 3.24 -3.23
N LEU A 55 -1.69 3.54 -2.83
CA LEU A 55 -1.04 2.92 -1.70
C LEU A 55 -1.31 3.73 -0.44
N LEU A 56 -1.74 3.06 0.64
CA LEU A 56 -1.80 3.62 1.98
C LEU A 56 -0.74 2.92 2.83
N VAL A 57 0.16 3.70 3.43
CA VAL A 57 1.38 3.20 4.09
C VAL A 57 1.51 3.82 5.48
N PRO A 58 1.63 3.01 6.55
CA PRO A 58 1.96 3.52 7.87
C PRO A 58 3.36 4.16 7.84
N LYS A 59 3.50 5.29 8.53
CA LYS A 59 4.80 5.91 8.78
C LYS A 59 5.66 5.10 9.74
N ARG A 60 5.01 4.34 10.64
CA ARG A 60 5.70 3.35 11.47
C ARG A 60 6.12 2.14 10.64
N PRO A 61 7.29 1.53 10.91
CA PRO A 61 7.84 0.44 10.11
C PRO A 61 7.23 -0.91 10.48
N PHE A 62 5.91 -1.05 10.36
CA PHE A 62 5.25 -2.35 10.51
C PHE A 62 5.61 -3.24 9.33
N GLY A 63 6.14 -4.43 9.58
CA GLY A 63 6.53 -5.37 8.53
C GLY A 63 5.35 -6.06 7.86
N SER A 64 4.24 -6.23 8.56
CA SER A 64 3.00 -6.85 8.05
C SER A 64 1.80 -6.40 8.88
N LEU A 65 0.58 -6.77 8.46
CA LEU A 65 -0.64 -6.44 9.21
C LEU A 65 -0.63 -7.03 10.63
N MET A 66 0.00 -8.20 10.82
CA MET A 66 0.06 -8.90 12.10
C MET A 66 0.94 -8.19 13.14
N GLU A 67 1.74 -7.21 12.74
CA GLU A 67 2.59 -6.42 13.64
C GLU A 67 1.91 -5.14 14.13
N VAL A 68 0.71 -4.81 13.62
CA VAL A 68 -0.06 -3.65 14.07
C VAL A 68 -0.72 -3.99 15.41
N PRO A 69 -0.36 -3.32 16.51
CA PRO A 69 -1.05 -3.53 17.78
C PRO A 69 -2.46 -2.92 17.72
N LEU A 70 -3.44 -3.58 18.35
CA LEU A 70 -4.82 -3.11 18.35
C LEU A 70 -4.98 -1.78 19.10
N GLU A 71 -4.02 -1.45 19.97
CA GLU A 71 -3.93 -0.19 20.70
C GLU A 71 -3.39 0.97 19.85
N ALA A 72 -2.97 0.73 18.60
CA ALA A 72 -2.59 1.79 17.65
C ALA A 72 -3.84 2.50 17.10
N THR A 73 -4.68 3.03 17.98
CA THR A 73 -5.97 3.65 17.65
C THR A 73 -5.83 4.79 16.66
N ASP A 74 -4.78 5.60 16.78
CA ASP A 74 -4.55 6.75 15.90
C ASP A 74 -4.29 6.31 14.46
N PHE A 75 -3.51 5.23 14.29
CA PHE A 75 -3.27 4.64 12.96
C PHE A 75 -4.53 4.01 12.38
N LEU A 76 -5.29 3.27 13.19
CA LEU A 76 -6.53 2.65 12.73
C LEU A 76 -7.57 3.70 12.34
N HIS A 77 -7.65 4.80 13.10
CA HIS A 77 -8.48 5.96 12.79
C HIS A 77 -8.04 6.61 11.47
N ASP A 78 -6.75 6.97 11.35
CA ASP A 78 -6.19 7.59 10.14
C ASP A 78 -6.40 6.72 8.90
N LEU A 79 -6.23 5.40 9.01
CA LEU A 79 -6.46 4.44 7.93
C LEU A 79 -7.92 4.47 7.48
N LEU A 80 -8.88 4.34 8.42
CA LEU A 80 -10.30 4.33 8.09
C LEU A 80 -10.77 5.67 7.53
N GLU A 81 -10.36 6.78 8.14
CA GLU A 81 -10.68 8.14 7.65
C GLU A 81 -10.14 8.35 6.23
N THR A 82 -8.89 7.98 6.00
CA THR A 82 -8.24 8.18 4.69
C THR A 82 -8.90 7.33 3.61
N VAL A 83 -9.22 6.06 3.89
CA VAL A 83 -9.93 5.21 2.93
C VAL A 83 -11.30 5.80 2.58
N GLN A 84 -12.10 6.20 3.57
CA GLN A 84 -13.42 6.81 3.30
C GLN A 84 -13.33 8.11 2.50
N LEU A 85 -12.36 8.97 2.83
CA LEU A 85 -12.13 10.21 2.12
C LEU A 85 -11.77 9.94 0.65
N LEU A 86 -10.84 9.03 0.39
CA LEU A 86 -10.41 8.69 -0.97
C LEU A 86 -11.52 8.00 -1.76
N VAL A 87 -12.30 7.11 -1.14
CA VAL A 87 -13.46 6.48 -1.79
C VAL A 87 -14.46 7.54 -2.26
N ARG A 88 -14.74 8.57 -1.45
CA ARG A 88 -15.61 9.69 -1.86
C ARG A 88 -14.99 10.57 -2.93
N GLN A 89 -13.72 10.93 -2.76
CA GLN A 89 -13.00 11.81 -3.67
C GLN A 89 -12.90 11.23 -5.10
N TYR A 90 -12.78 9.91 -5.21
CA TYR A 90 -12.72 9.21 -6.50
C TYR A 90 -14.09 8.63 -6.92
N GLU A 91 -15.18 9.03 -6.26
CA GLU A 91 -16.55 8.64 -6.58
C GLU A 91 -16.76 7.11 -6.66
N LEU A 92 -16.12 6.38 -5.73
CA LEU A 92 -16.07 4.93 -5.72
C LEU A 92 -17.19 4.25 -4.91
N GLU A 93 -18.05 5.01 -4.22
CA GLU A 93 -19.12 4.45 -3.38
C GLU A 93 -20.07 3.56 -4.20
N GLU A 94 -20.50 4.03 -5.37
CA GLU A 94 -21.38 3.28 -6.29
C GLU A 94 -20.59 2.50 -7.34
N ARG A 95 -19.45 3.05 -7.82
CA ARG A 95 -18.59 2.39 -8.82
C ARG A 95 -17.95 1.11 -8.28
N GLY A 96 -17.74 1.04 -6.97
CA GLY A 96 -17.07 -0.06 -6.29
C GLY A 96 -15.56 0.13 -6.18
N TYR A 97 -15.00 -0.47 -5.13
CA TYR A 97 -13.57 -0.46 -4.84
C TYR A 97 -13.18 -1.73 -4.06
N ARG A 98 -11.88 -2.01 -4.03
CA ARG A 98 -11.29 -3.02 -3.16
C ARG A 98 -10.22 -2.37 -2.30
N LEU A 99 -10.24 -2.67 -1.01
CA LEU A 99 -9.13 -2.41 -0.10
C LEU A 99 -8.40 -3.73 0.17
N ILE A 100 -7.17 -3.84 -0.32
CA ILE A 100 -6.39 -5.08 -0.30
C ILE A 100 -5.18 -4.89 0.61
N VAL A 101 -4.96 -5.85 1.51
CA VAL A 101 -3.72 -5.97 2.28
C VAL A 101 -3.16 -7.36 2.06
N ASN A 102 -1.93 -7.43 1.57
CA ASN A 102 -1.26 -8.70 1.31
C ASN A 102 -0.46 -9.13 2.55
N GLY A 103 -0.40 -10.43 2.81
CA GLY A 103 0.34 -11.01 3.93
C GLY A 103 1.01 -12.33 3.55
N GLY A 104 2.03 -12.71 4.32
CA GLY A 104 2.81 -13.93 4.06
C GLY A 104 3.49 -13.90 2.70
N ASP A 105 3.43 -15.00 1.95
CA ASP A 105 4.07 -15.13 0.63
C ASP A 105 3.44 -14.24 -0.46
N TYR A 106 2.24 -13.67 -0.20
CA TYR A 106 1.63 -12.69 -1.09
C TYR A 106 2.18 -11.28 -0.91
N GLN A 107 2.95 -11.02 0.16
CA GLN A 107 3.52 -9.71 0.43
C GLN A 107 4.93 -9.59 -0.19
N GLU A 108 5.06 -8.79 -1.24
CA GLU A 108 6.32 -8.70 -2.00
C GLU A 108 7.40 -7.86 -1.30
N VAL A 109 7.00 -6.83 -0.55
CA VAL A 109 7.91 -5.95 0.18
C VAL A 109 7.66 -6.00 1.69
N PRO A 110 8.71 -6.01 2.53
CA PRO A 110 8.58 -6.19 3.99
C PRO A 110 8.22 -4.89 4.72
N HIS A 111 7.19 -4.19 4.23
CA HIS A 111 6.60 -3.01 4.86
C HIS A 111 5.10 -3.05 4.60
N LEU A 112 4.28 -2.89 5.63
CA LEU A 112 2.83 -2.91 5.53
C LEU A 112 2.37 -1.83 4.56
N HIS A 113 1.50 -2.20 3.63
CA HIS A 113 0.82 -1.26 2.75
C HIS A 113 -0.54 -1.83 2.35
N PHE A 114 -1.48 -0.94 2.10
CA PHE A 114 -2.80 -1.28 1.61
C PHE A 114 -2.93 -0.74 0.18
N HIS A 115 -3.57 -1.51 -0.68
CA HIS A 115 -3.96 -1.09 -2.01
C HIS A 115 -5.44 -0.72 -1.99
N LEU A 116 -5.77 0.55 -2.22
CA LEU A 116 -7.11 0.97 -2.58
C LEU A 116 -7.18 0.98 -4.11
N VAL A 117 -7.97 0.05 -4.67
CA VAL A 117 -8.06 -0.14 -6.12
C VAL A 117 -9.49 -0.09 -6.62
N ALA A 118 -9.66 0.42 -7.84
CA ALA A 118 -10.90 0.32 -8.60
C ALA A 118 -10.58 0.11 -10.08
N ASP A 119 -11.25 -0.87 -10.68
CA ASP A 119 -11.14 -1.19 -12.11
C ASP A 119 -11.83 -0.11 -12.97
N PRO A 120 -11.52 -0.04 -14.28
CA PRO A 120 -12.22 0.85 -15.20
C PRO A 120 -13.74 0.72 -15.11
N GLN A 121 -14.46 1.83 -15.29
CA GLN A 121 -15.90 1.74 -15.51
C GLN A 121 -16.10 0.89 -16.77
N GLU A 122 -16.80 -0.24 -16.64
CA GLU A 122 -17.31 -0.93 -17.81
C GLU A 122 -18.28 0.02 -18.51
N THR A 123 -17.86 0.58 -19.64
CA THR A 123 -18.78 1.27 -20.55
C THR A 123 -19.71 0.20 -21.11
N ASP A 124 -21.01 0.38 -20.89
CA ASP A 124 -22.10 -0.49 -21.36
C ASP A 124 -22.28 -0.45 -22.89
N ASP A 125 -21.18 -0.56 -23.64
CA ASP A 125 -21.14 -0.54 -25.11
C ASP A 125 -21.35 -1.94 -25.72
N GLN A 126 -21.89 -2.90 -24.96
CA GLN A 126 -22.12 -4.27 -25.44
C GLN A 126 -23.54 -4.80 -25.17
N ILE A 127 -24.57 -3.97 -25.31
CA ILE A 127 -25.91 -4.44 -25.67
C ILE A 127 -26.53 -3.48 -26.69
N SER A 128 -26.23 -3.70 -27.96
CA SER A 128 -26.97 -3.19 -29.12
C SER A 128 -27.20 -4.31 -30.11
#